data_AF-A0A2W4VN52-F1
#
_entry.id   AF-A0A2W4VN52-F1
#
_cell.length_a   1.000
_cell.length_b   1.000
_cell.length_c   1.000
_cell.angle_alpha   90.00
_cell.angle_beta   90.00
_cell.angle_gamma   90.00
#
_symmetry.space_group_name_H-M   'P 1'
#
loop_
_entity.id
_entity.type
_entity.pdbx_description
1 polymer ?
#
loop_
_entity_poly.entity_id
_entity_poly.type
_entity_poly.pdbx_seq_one_letter_code
_entity_poly.pdbx_strand_id
1 'polypeptide(L)' 'MLGLAIHTCGPDLGLALSDFDGETRHQTWPLGRDLSTQLHGILMAFIAPYNWRDFSLLAVAVGPG' A
#
# COMPACT_ATOMS: atom_id res chain seq x y z
N MET A 1 -0.56 -2.40 -16.53
CA MET A 1 0.32 -3.22 -15.64
C MET A 1 -0.05 -2.88 -14.20
N LEU A 2 -0.34 -3.79 -13.28
CA LEU A 2 -0.79 -3.35 -11.94
C LEU A 2 0.38 -3.27 -10.96
N GLY A 3 0.62 -2.09 -10.37
CA GLY A 3 1.63 -1.86 -9.34
C GLY A 3 1.03 -1.49 -8.00
N LEU A 4 1.60 -2.02 -6.92
CA LEU A 4 1.29 -1.65 -5.54
C LEU A 4 2.52 -1.01 -4.89
N ALA A 5 2.34 0.11 -4.20
CA ALA A 5 3.37 0.74 -3.39
C ALA A 5 2.96 0.74 -1.91
N ILE A 6 3.90 0.42 -1.02
CA ILE A 6 3.73 0.37 0.43
C ILE A 6 4.76 1.28 1.10
N HIS A 7 4.29 2.17 1.96
CA HIS A 7 5.10 3.06 2.78
C HIS A 7 4.77 2.86 4.26
N THR A 8 5.78 2.48 5.04
CA THR A 8 5.70 2.30 6.50
C THR A 8 6.93 2.89 7.21
N CYS A 9 7.67 3.81 6.59
CA CYS A 9 8.90 4.40 7.17
C CYS A 9 8.61 5.49 8.23
N GLY A 10 7.39 5.51 8.76
CA GLY A 10 6.92 6.47 9.73
C GLY A 10 5.74 5.87 10.51
N PRO A 11 5.06 6.67 11.35
CA PRO A 11 3.87 6.21 12.08
C PRO A 11 2.66 5.92 11.16
N ASP A 12 2.74 6.31 9.90
CA ASP A 12 1.64 6.22 8.96
C ASP A 12 1.80 5.03 8.03
N LEU A 13 0.68 4.41 7.66
CA LEU A 13 0.61 3.47 6.55
C LEU A 13 0.19 4.25 5.30
N GLY A 14 1.07 4.33 4.31
CA GLY A 14 0.75 4.84 2.97
C GLY A 14 0.64 3.69 1.97
N LEU A 15 -0.43 3.66 1.17
CA LEU A 15 -0.61 2.69 0.09
C LEU A 15 -0.95 3.42 -1.22
N ALA A 16 -0.44 2.92 -2.33
CA ALA A 16 -0.82 3.38 -3.67
C ALA A 16 -0.95 2.22 -4.66
N LEU A 17 -1.88 2.35 -5.59
CA LEU A 17 -2.13 1.46 -6.72
C LEU A 17 -2.10 2.25 -8.01
N SER A 18 -1.47 1.71 -9.03
CA SER A 18 -1.52 2.29 -10.38
C SER A 18 -1.54 1.19 -11.44
N ASP A 19 -2.31 1.40 -12.50
CA ASP A 19 -2.27 0.57 -13.71
C ASP A 19 -1.22 1.05 -14.74
N PHE A 20 -0.59 2.20 -14.47
CA PHE A 20 0.30 2.97 -15.34
C PHE A 20 -0.34 3.47 -16.64
N ASP A 21 -1.66 3.36 -16.76
CA ASP A 21 -2.45 3.78 -17.92
C ASP A 21 -3.36 4.99 -17.59
N GLY A 22 -3.31 5.48 -16.35
CA GLY A 22 -3.92 6.74 -15.91
C GLY A 22 -4.69 6.62 -14.60
N GLU A 23 -5.10 5.40 -14.22
CA GLU A 23 -5.80 5.17 -12.97
C GLU A 23 -4.79 5.03 -11.82
N THR A 24 -4.95 5.88 -10.80
CA THR A 24 -4.14 5.82 -9.59
C THR A 24 -5.05 6.00 -8.37
N ARG A 25 -4.90 5.11 -7.40
CA ARG A 25 -5.58 5.17 -6.10
C ARG A 25 -4.52 5.22 -5.01
N HIS A 26 -4.58 6.19 -4.11
CA HIS A 26 -3.69 6.25 -2.96
C HIS A 26 -4.43 6.65 -1.69
N GLN A 27 -3.93 6.21 -0.55
CA GLN A 27 -4.46 6.62 0.75
C GLN A 27 -3.40 6.46 1.85
N THR A 28 -3.49 7.32 2.87
CA THR A 28 -2.64 7.29 4.05
C THR A 28 -3.49 7.18 5.31
N TRP A 29 -3.07 6.35 6.25
CA TRP A 29 -3.68 6.19 7.57
C TRP A 29 -2.67 6.53 8.66
N PRO A 30 -3.00 7.47 9.57
CA PRO A 30 -2.13 7.84 10.69
C PRO A 30 -2.29 6.86 11.86
N LEU A 31 -1.68 5.67 11.74
CA LEU A 31 -1.90 4.55 12.65
C LEU A 31 -1.04 4.61 13.93
N GLY A 32 0.08 5.32 13.90
CA GLY A 32 1.01 5.39 15.02
C GLY A 32 1.48 4.01 15.46
N ARG A 33 1.30 3.70 16.74
CA ARG A 33 1.74 2.42 17.33
C ARG A 33 0.91 1.22 16.87
N ASP A 34 -0.25 1.44 16.27
CA ASP A 34 -1.15 0.36 15.83
C ASP A 34 -0.84 -0.11 14.41
N LEU A 35 0.21 0.42 13.77
CA LEU A 35 0.55 0.13 12.38
C LEU A 35 0.68 -1.37 12.10
N SER A 36 1.45 -2.10 12.91
CA SER A 36 1.65 -3.55 12.73
C SER A 36 0.35 -4.34 12.88
N THR A 37 -0.52 -3.93 13.80
CA THR A 37 -1.80 -4.59 14.07
C THR A 37 -2.81 -4.37 12.95
N GLN A 38 -2.86 -3.17 12.37
CA GLN A 38 -3.87 -2.80 11.38
C GLN A 38 -3.42 -2.99 9.92
N LEU A 39 -2.11 -3.09 9.66
CA LEU A 39 -1.54 -3.14 8.30
C LEU A 39 -2.21 -4.17 7.42
N HIS A 40 -2.31 -5.42 7.88
CA HIS A 40 -2.82 -6.50 7.02
C HIS A 40 -4.28 -6.28 6.62
N GLY A 41 -5.13 -5.87 7.57
CA GLY A 41 -6.55 -5.63 7.31
C GLY A 41 -6.77 -4.46 6.36
N ILE A 42 -6.07 -3.35 6.58
CA ILE A 42 -6.15 -2.17 5.71
C ILE A 42 -5.62 -2.50 4.31
N LEU A 43 -4.50 -3.21 4.22
CA LEU A 43 -3.92 -3.62 2.94
C LEU A 43 -4.89 -4.49 2.14
N MET A 44 -5.50 -5.50 2.75
CA MET A 44 -6.48 -6.36 2.07
C MET A 44 -7.70 -5.58 1.57
N ALA A 45 -8.24 -4.69 2.40
CA ALA A 45 -9.36 -3.84 2.01
C ALA A 45 -8.97 -2.87 0.87
N PHE A 46 -7.76 -2.32 0.92
CA PHE A 46 -7.25 -1.37 -0.06
C PHE A 46 -6.93 -2.02 -1.40
N ILE A 47 -6.46 -3.27 -1.46
CA ILE A 47 -6.14 -3.93 -2.72
C ILE A 47 -7.36 -4.52 -3.43
N ALA A 48 -8.51 -4.64 -2.75
CA ALA A 48 -9.73 -5.13 -3.37
C ALA A 48 -10.11 -4.31 -4.63
N PRO A 49 -10.59 -4.97 -5.71
CA PRO A 49 -10.88 -6.41 -5.82
C PRO A 49 -9.70 -7.28 -6.30
N TYR A 50 -8.49 -6.74 -6.40
CA TYR A 50 -7.33 -7.43 -6.96
C TYR A 50 -6.76 -8.50 -6.03
N ASN A 51 -6.23 -9.56 -6.63
CA ASN A 51 -5.47 -10.61 -5.97
C ASN A 51 -3.97 -10.32 -6.03
N TRP A 52 -3.20 -10.95 -5.15
CA TRP A 52 -1.74 -10.83 -5.14
C TRP A 52 -1.06 -11.20 -6.46
N ARG A 53 -1.67 -12.11 -7.24
CA ARG A 53 -1.15 -12.53 -8.56
C ARG A 53 -1.37 -11.50 -9.67
N ASP A 54 -2.24 -10.52 -9.44
CA ASP A 54 -2.55 -9.48 -10.43
C ASP A 54 -1.46 -8.38 -10.43
N PHE A 55 -0.71 -8.25 -9.34
CA PHE A 55 0.38 -7.29 -9.22
C PHE A 55 1.60 -7.74 -10.01
N SER A 56 2.03 -6.89 -10.94
CA SER A 56 3.25 -7.06 -11.71
C SER A 56 4.49 -6.55 -10.97
N LEU A 57 4.30 -5.63 -10.02
CA LEU A 57 5.37 -5.10 -9.17
C LEU A 57 4.86 -4.70 -7.79
N LEU A 58 5.80 -4.71 -6.84
CA LEU A 58 5.62 -4.18 -5.50
C LEU A 58 6.76 -3.21 -5.21
N ALA A 59 6.43 -1.95 -4.96
CA ALA A 59 7.37 -0.95 -4.47
C ALA A 59 7.23 -0.85 -2.94
N VAL A 60 8.36 -0.94 -2.23
CA VAL A 60 8.38 -0.82 -0.76
C VAL A 60 9.37 0.29 -0.40
N ALA A 61 8.90 1.29 0.35
CA ALA A 61 9.77 2.33 0.87
C ALA A 61 10.71 1.75 1.93
N VAL A 62 12.00 2.11 1.89
CA VAL A 62 13.07 1.52 2.73
C VAL A 62 13.71 2.54 3.69
N GLY A 63 13.14 3.73 3.83
CA GLY A 63 13.56 4.68 4.88
C GLY A 63 14.45 5.83 4.38
N PRO A 64 15.01 6.63 5.33
CA PRO A 64 15.77 6.16 6.51
C PRO A 64 14.99 5.84 7.80
N GLY A 65 13.66 5.91 7.79
CA GLY A 65 12.80 5.54 8.93
C GLY A 65 12.51 4.05 9.06
#